data_AF-A0A3B8J3K7-F1
#
_entry.id   AF-A0A3B8J3K7-F1
#
_cell.length_a   1.000
_cell.length_b   1.000
_cell.length_c   1.000
_cell.angle_alpha   90.00
_cell.angle_beta   90.00
_cell.angle_gamma   90.00
#
_symmetry.space_group_name_H-M   'P 1'
#
loop_
_entity.id
_entity.type
_entity.pdbx_description
1 polymer ?
#
loop_
_entity_poly.entity_id
_entity_poly.type
_entity_poly.pdbx_seq_one_letter_code
_entity_poly.pdbx_strand_id
1 'polypeptide(L)' 'ISKTPADDRLSGGIQTVEVKGKPVREVGKRLQEEWGINVRSMTSHGLNGVRISLSVFNTLADVDRLVGALDAIAKA' A
#
# COMPACT_ATOMS: atom_id res chain seq x y z
N ILE A 1 5.02 -3.94 -6.12
CA ILE A 1 5.24 -3.26 -7.43
C ILE A 1 4.66 -1.86 -7.33
N SER A 2 5.45 -0.81 -7.60
CA SER A 2 4.92 0.56 -7.59
C SER A 2 3.93 0.76 -8.74
N LYS A 3 2.79 1.39 -8.43
CA LYS A 3 1.78 1.89 -9.37
C LYS A 3 1.70 3.41 -9.35
N THR A 4 2.49 4.06 -8.52
CA THR A 4 2.70 5.51 -8.56
C THR A 4 3.47 5.86 -9.84
N PRO A 5 3.16 6.99 -10.51
CA PRO A 5 4.02 7.53 -11.55
C PRO A 5 5.48 7.65 -11.07
N ALA A 6 6.42 7.26 -11.92
CA ALA A 6 7.84 7.29 -11.58
C ALA A 6 8.44 8.71 -11.57
N ASP A 7 7.80 9.65 -12.28
CA ASP A 7 8.22 11.05 -12.28
C ASP A 7 7.71 11.74 -11.01
N ASP A 8 8.63 12.30 -10.22
CA ASP A 8 8.31 13.00 -8.97
C ASP A 8 7.43 14.23 -9.18
N ARG A 9 7.41 14.80 -10.39
CA ARG A 9 6.51 15.91 -10.76
C ARG A 9 5.06 15.44 -10.94
N LEU A 10 4.86 14.14 -11.08
CA LEU A 10 3.56 13.48 -11.22
C LEU A 10 3.19 12.66 -9.95
N SER A 11 4.01 12.74 -8.91
CA SER A 11 3.78 12.08 -7.62
C SER A 11 3.77 13.11 -6.47
N GLY A 12 3.42 12.66 -5.26
CA GLY A 12 3.31 13.53 -4.09
C GLY A 12 3.23 12.68 -2.82
N GLY A 13 2.46 13.12 -1.83
CA GLY A 13 2.31 12.39 -0.54
C GLY A 13 1.54 11.06 -0.63
N ILE A 14 1.13 10.63 -1.82
CA ILE A 14 0.37 9.40 -2.04
C ILE A 14 1.22 8.42 -2.83
N GLN A 15 1.29 7.19 -2.34
CA GLN A 15 1.94 6.07 -3.01
C GLN A 15 0.94 4.96 -3.26
N THR A 16 0.96 4.34 -4.44
CA THR A 16 0.11 3.18 -4.74
C THR A 16 0.99 1.98 -5.06
N VAL A 17 0.76 0.86 -4.38
CA VAL A 17 1.54 -0.36 -4.57
C VAL A 17 0.66 -1.57 -4.79
N GLU A 18 1.06 -2.44 -5.72
CA GLU A 18 0.47 -3.75 -5.94
C GLU A 18 1.31 -4.84 -5.27
N VAL A 19 0.65 -5.77 -4.59
CA VAL A 19 1.24 -7.05 -4.20
C VAL A 19 0.95 -8.06 -5.32
N LYS A 20 2.01 -8.50 -6.00
CA LYS A 20 1.89 -9.31 -7.22
C LYS A 20 1.13 -10.62 -6.92
N GLY A 21 0.15 -10.93 -7.78
CA GLY A 21 -0.62 -12.17 -7.68
C GLY A 21 -1.68 -12.20 -6.59
N LYS A 22 -1.92 -11.07 -5.88
CA LYS A 22 -2.92 -10.99 -4.82
C LYS A 22 -4.01 -9.97 -5.15
N PRO A 23 -5.29 -10.29 -4.91
CA PRO A 23 -6.37 -9.32 -5.04
C PRO A 23 -6.21 -8.18 -4.03
N VAL A 24 -6.19 -6.92 -4.50
CA VAL A 24 -5.97 -5.75 -3.64
C VAL A 24 -6.97 -5.64 -2.48
N ARG A 25 -8.21 -6.06 -2.67
CA ARG A 25 -9.23 -6.04 -1.60
C ARG A 25 -8.85 -6.97 -0.44
N GLU A 26 -8.26 -8.13 -0.75
CA GLU A 26 -7.76 -9.06 0.25
C GLU A 26 -6.54 -8.47 0.96
N VAL A 27 -5.59 -7.89 0.21
CA VAL A 27 -4.41 -7.22 0.78
C VAL A 27 -4.84 -6.11 1.75
N GLY A 28 -5.77 -5.24 1.33
CA GLY A 28 -6.28 -4.16 2.17
C GLY A 28 -7.00 -4.68 3.43
N LYS A 29 -7.79 -5.76 3.29
CA LYS A 29 -8.45 -6.42 4.42
C LYS A 29 -7.43 -6.96 5.42
N ARG A 30 -6.41 -7.68 4.95
CA ARG A 30 -5.36 -8.26 5.80
C ARG A 30 -4.51 -7.20 6.49
N LEU A 31 -4.16 -6.12 5.80
CA LEU A 31 -3.48 -4.97 6.42
C LEU A 31 -4.28 -4.40 7.60
N GLN A 32 -5.60 -4.28 7.45
CA GLN A 32 -6.46 -3.78 8.51
C GLN A 32 -6.62 -4.80 9.66
N GLU A 33 -6.92 -6.06 9.35
CA GLU A 33 -7.28 -7.08 10.35
C GLU A 33 -6.07 -7.65 11.10
N GLU A 34 -4.96 -7.93 10.40
CA GLU A 34 -3.77 -8.53 11.00
C GLU A 34 -2.81 -7.47 11.57
N TRP A 35 -2.76 -6.29 10.96
CA TRP A 35 -1.73 -5.28 11.25
C TRP A 35 -2.30 -3.96 11.77
N GLY A 36 -3.62 -3.75 11.74
CA GLY A 36 -4.25 -2.49 12.14
C GLY A 36 -3.95 -1.32 11.20
N ILE A 37 -3.49 -1.59 9.98
CA ILE A 37 -3.08 -0.58 9.00
C ILE A 37 -4.22 -0.29 8.03
N ASN A 38 -4.74 0.94 8.10
CA ASN A 38 -5.82 1.37 7.22
C ASN A 38 -5.26 1.92 5.89
N VAL A 39 -5.69 1.32 4.79
CA VAL A 39 -5.34 1.73 3.42
C VAL A 39 -6.57 1.79 2.54
N ARG A 40 -6.48 2.45 1.39
CA ARG A 40 -7.56 2.45 0.39
C ARG A 40 -7.22 1.50 -0.76
N SER A 41 -8.08 0.53 -1.04
CA SER A 41 -7.92 -0.32 -2.21
C SER A 41 -8.30 0.44 -3.48
N MET A 42 -7.41 0.48 -4.47
CA MET A 42 -7.65 1.06 -5.79
C MET A 42 -7.95 -0.07 -6.77
N THR A 43 -9.22 -0.16 -7.19
CA THR A 43 -9.71 -1.19 -8.14
C THR A 43 -10.25 -0.62 -9.45
N SER A 44 -10.31 0.71 -9.59
CA SER A 44 -10.81 1.36 -10.80
C SER A 44 -9.71 1.43 -11.86
N HIS A 45 -10.10 1.62 -13.13
CA HIS A 45 -9.17 1.80 -14.25
C HIS A 45 -8.15 0.65 -14.41
N GLY A 46 -8.55 -0.58 -14.07
CA GLY A 46 -7.69 -1.77 -14.15
C GLY A 46 -6.59 -1.83 -13.08
N LEU A 47 -6.67 -0.99 -12.04
CA LEU A 47 -5.70 -1.00 -10.94
C LEU A 47 -5.94 -2.17 -9.98
N ASN A 48 -4.85 -2.70 -9.44
CA ASN A 48 -4.82 -3.70 -8.38
C ASN A 48 -3.83 -3.26 -7.29
N GLY A 49 -4.07 -2.10 -6.67
CA GLY A 49 -3.08 -1.49 -5.77
C GLY A 49 -3.65 -0.86 -4.51
N VAL A 50 -2.96 -0.99 -3.38
CA VAL A 50 -3.31 -0.26 -2.17
C VAL A 50 -2.71 1.14 -2.23
N ARG A 51 -3.53 2.14 -1.98
CA ARG A 51 -3.15 3.54 -1.86
C ARG A 51 -2.77 3.83 -0.41
N ILE A 52 -1.54 4.28 -0.23
CA ILE A 52 -0.91 4.68 1.02
C ILE A 52 -0.84 6.21 1.02
N SER A 53 -1.34 6.82 2.08
CA SER A 53 -1.32 8.27 2.28
C SER A 53 -0.56 8.54 3.56
N LEU A 54 0.75 8.72 3.44
CA LEU A 54 1.58 9.09 4.58
C LEU A 54 1.32 10.55 4.93
N SER A 55 1.17 10.81 6.22
CA SER A 55 0.97 12.14 6.78
C SER A 55 2.19 12.58 7.58
N VAL A 56 2.24 13.85 7.95
CA VAL A 56 3.28 14.41 8.82
C VAL A 56 3.33 13.77 10.22
N PHE A 57 2.28 13.02 10.60
CA PHE A 57 2.22 12.30 11.87
C PHE A 57 2.82 10.89 11.80
N ASN A 58 3.16 10.39 10.61
CA ASN A 58 3.79 9.09 10.47
C ASN A 58 5.29 9.20 10.71
N THR A 59 5.83 8.22 11.44
CA THR A 59 7.25 8.05 11.69
C THR A 59 7.87 7.08 10.68
N LEU A 60 9.20 7.02 10.61
CA LEU A 60 9.89 6.00 9.82
C LEU A 60 9.55 4.58 10.31
N ALA A 61 9.34 4.40 11.62
CA ALA A 61 8.93 3.11 12.17
C ALA A 61 7.54 2.66 11.68
N ASP A 62 6.63 3.59 11.43
CA ASP A 62 5.33 3.27 10.81
C ASP A 62 5.50 2.82 9.35
N VAL A 63 6.45 3.41 8.63
CA VAL A 63 6.80 3.01 7.27
C VAL A 63 7.42 1.61 7.27
N ASP A 64 8.34 1.32 8.19
CA ASP A 64 8.95 0.00 8.34
C ASP A 64 7.88 -1.07 8.66
N ARG A 65 6.95 -0.75 9.57
CA ARG A 65 5.80 -1.63 9.89
C ARG A 65 4.94 -1.90 8.66
N LEU A 66 4.65 -0.87 7.87
CA LEU A 66 3.88 -1.01 6.63
C LEU A 66 4.59 -1.90 5.60
N VAL A 67 5.89 -1.68 5.39
CA VAL A 67 6.70 -2.49 4.47
C VAL A 67 6.77 -3.94 4.93
N GLY A 68 6.99 -4.18 6.23
CA GLY A 68 7.00 -5.52 6.81
C GLY A 68 5.67 -6.25 6.67
N ALA A 69 4.54 -5.55 6.89
CA ALA A 69 3.22 -6.13 6.69
C ALA A 69 2.96 -6.52 5.23
N LEU A 70 3.35 -5.66 4.28
CA LEU A 70 3.22 -5.94 2.85
C LEU A 70 4.10 -7.13 2.42
N ASP A 71 5.32 -7.24 2.94
CA ASP A 71 6.23 -8.36 2.68
C ASP A 71 5.70 -9.68 3.26
N ALA A 72 5.16 -9.67 4.48
CA ALA A 72 4.52 -10.83 5.09
C ALA A 72 3.29 -11.31 4.28
N ILE A 73 2.44 -10.38 3.84
CA ILE A 73 1.30 -10.70 2.98
C ILE A 73 1.76 -11.25 1.63
N ALA A 74 2.85 -10.71 1.06
CA ALA A 74 3.40 -11.15 -0.22
C ALA A 74 3.95 -12.59 -0.19
N LYS A 75 4.52 -13.01 0.94
CA LYS A 75 5.13 -14.34 1.15
C LYS A 75 4.15 -15.42 1.58
N ALA A 76 3.00 -15.05 2.14
CA ALA A 76 1.90 -15.95 2.48
C ALA A 76 1.24 -16.54 1.22
#